data_AF-A0A3M1TJT6-F1
#
_entry.id   AF-A0A3M1TJT6-F1
#
_cell.length_a   1.000
_cell.length_b   1.000
_cell.length_c   1.000
_cell.angle_alpha   90.00
_cell.angle_beta   90.00
_cell.angle_gamma   90.00
#
_symmetry.space_group_name_H-M   'P 1'
#
loop_
_entity.id
_entity.type
_entity.pdbx_description
1 polymer ?
#
loop_
_entity_poly.entity_id
_entity_poly.type
_entity_poly.pdbx_seq_one_letter_code
_entity_poly.pdbx_strand_id
1 'polypeptide(L)'
;MNRTRLLSVAVLSCALVLGGCAQILDAAIDRAAERTGEKIGDAVGERVGDAIVRSYSPLFLSWYTTYLFGMAFGAGAYQIGEGYEPGEWTRWELAGEPGPKGRSWMERAFLARLDDGKEWWRVKFFDGDSGDTVTIEALFSPGREQLLRMRMQLPGEEPEEVPVEEGTYVPPRELTEESLEGAKVGAESVTVPAGTFDAIHYRFGTPGRGTWEWWVADGVPGRVVRYKETGARDREAPEGAEGLDEDWTLELAGYGDGAKSELGVLD
;
A
#
# COMPACT_ATOMS: atom_id res chain seq x y z
N MET A 1 42.86 67.33 -1.87
CA MET A 1 43.34 66.03 -1.33
C MET A 1 42.15 65.29 -0.71
N ASN A 2 41.44 64.46 -1.49
CA ASN A 2 40.39 63.58 -0.97
C ASN A 2 40.85 62.12 -1.17
N ARG A 3 41.00 61.40 -0.07
CA ARG A 3 41.28 59.95 -0.03
C ARG A 3 40.34 59.31 0.99
N THR A 4 40.08 58.01 0.76
CA THR A 4 39.59 56.99 1.71
C THR A 4 38.06 56.82 1.72
N ARG A 5 37.47 55.90 0.92
CA ARG A 5 37.27 54.42 1.09
C ARG A 5 36.16 54.11 2.13
N LEU A 6 34.98 53.60 1.73
CA LEU A 6 34.56 52.22 1.38
C LEU A 6 34.02 51.43 2.60
N LEU A 7 33.05 50.53 2.35
CA LEU A 7 32.43 49.49 3.22
C LEU A 7 31.25 49.99 4.09
N SER A 8 30.07 49.36 4.19
CA SER A 8 29.55 48.04 3.78
C SER A 8 28.02 48.08 3.83
N VAL A 9 27.30 47.62 2.80
CA VAL A 9 25.98 47.00 2.96
C VAL A 9 25.84 45.92 1.89
N ALA A 10 26.18 44.69 2.25
CA ALA A 10 25.76 43.51 1.50
C ALA A 10 24.47 43.01 2.17
N VAL A 11 23.32 43.24 1.53
CA VAL A 11 22.07 42.56 1.87
C VAL A 11 22.16 41.18 1.23
N LEU A 12 22.50 40.17 2.04
CA LEU A 12 22.50 38.78 1.64
C LEU A 12 21.06 38.24 1.81
N SER A 13 20.30 38.30 0.72
CA SER A 13 18.97 37.70 0.62
C SER A 13 19.10 36.18 0.56
N CYS A 14 19.10 35.51 1.72
CA CYS A 14 18.90 34.06 1.81
C CYS A 14 17.40 33.76 1.87
N ALA A 15 16.78 33.70 0.71
CA ALA A 15 15.47 33.07 0.52
C ALA A 15 15.62 32.07 -0.62
N LEU A 16 15.64 30.76 -0.29
CA LEU A 16 15.36 29.59 -1.15
C LEU A 16 16.07 28.33 -0.60
N VAL A 17 15.51 27.69 0.44
CA VAL A 17 15.68 26.24 0.67
C VAL A 17 14.43 25.70 1.38
N LEU A 18 13.31 25.56 0.67
CA LEU A 18 12.14 24.80 1.16
C LEU A 18 11.54 23.87 0.08
N GLY A 19 12.27 23.56 -1.00
CA GLY A 19 11.75 22.72 -2.09
C GLY A 19 12.37 21.33 -2.22
N GLY A 20 13.30 20.94 -1.35
CA GLY A 20 14.19 19.80 -1.60
C GLY A 20 13.65 18.40 -1.27
N CYS A 21 12.68 18.27 -0.37
CA CYS A 21 12.22 16.94 0.06
C CYS A 21 11.06 16.39 -0.79
N ALA A 22 10.30 17.25 -1.48
CA ALA A 22 9.16 16.82 -2.28
C ALA A 22 9.59 16.16 -3.61
N GLN A 23 10.67 16.63 -4.24
CA GLN A 23 11.11 16.13 -5.55
C GLN A 23 11.89 14.80 -5.49
N ILE A 24 12.39 14.42 -4.31
CA ILE A 24 13.08 13.14 -4.09
C ILE A 24 12.06 12.02 -3.85
N LEU A 25 10.92 12.31 -3.20
CA LEU A 25 9.85 11.34 -3.00
C LEU A 25 9.13 10.97 -4.31
N ASP A 26 8.82 11.94 -5.17
CA ASP A 26 8.17 11.64 -6.46
C ASP A 26 9.06 10.75 -7.35
N ALA A 27 10.38 10.98 -7.36
CA ALA A 27 11.33 10.16 -8.12
C ALA A 27 11.58 8.76 -7.50
N ALA A 28 11.30 8.57 -6.21
CA ALA A 28 11.39 7.27 -5.55
C ALA A 28 10.12 6.43 -5.76
N ILE A 29 8.95 7.08 -5.76
CA ILE A 29 7.65 6.46 -6.02
C ILE A 29 7.52 6.09 -7.51
N ASP A 30 7.95 6.96 -8.43
CA ASP A 30 7.92 6.66 -9.87
C ASP A 30 8.91 5.53 -10.23
N ARG A 31 10.09 5.43 -9.58
CA ARG A 31 11.01 4.30 -9.77
C ARG A 31 10.55 2.99 -9.13
N ALA A 32 9.74 3.06 -8.09
CA ALA A 32 9.12 1.88 -7.49
C ALA A 32 7.96 1.36 -8.36
N ALA A 33 7.21 2.25 -9.02
CA ALA A 33 6.17 1.88 -9.97
C ALA A 33 6.75 1.32 -11.30
N GLU A 34 7.81 1.94 -11.85
CA GLU A 34 8.45 1.56 -13.14
C GLU A 34 9.08 0.15 -13.18
N ARG A 35 9.22 -0.56 -12.05
CA ARG A 35 9.86 -1.89 -12.00
C ARG A 35 8.93 -3.05 -11.65
N THR A 36 7.66 -2.80 -11.37
CA THR A 36 6.83 -3.72 -10.56
C THR A 36 5.88 -4.61 -11.36
N GLY A 37 5.53 -4.26 -12.61
CA GLY A 37 4.57 -5.07 -13.40
C GLY A 37 5.15 -6.37 -13.97
N GLU A 38 6.23 -6.29 -14.74
CA GLU A 38 6.61 -7.41 -15.63
C GLU A 38 7.70 -8.35 -15.10
N LYS A 39 8.52 -7.91 -14.15
CA LYS A 39 9.76 -8.64 -13.78
C LYS A 39 9.61 -9.57 -12.59
N ILE A 40 8.49 -9.57 -11.88
CA ILE A 40 8.34 -10.44 -10.70
C ILE A 40 7.88 -11.83 -11.13
N GLY A 41 6.95 -11.95 -12.10
CA GLY A 41 6.59 -13.25 -12.66
C GLY A 41 7.78 -13.97 -13.30
N ASP A 42 8.52 -13.28 -14.18
CA ASP A 42 9.61 -13.89 -14.94
C ASP A 42 10.95 -13.95 -14.17
N ALA A 43 11.31 -12.95 -13.36
CA ALA A 43 12.59 -12.99 -12.64
C ALA A 43 12.55 -13.82 -11.34
N VAL A 44 11.37 -14.05 -10.75
CA VAL A 44 11.21 -15.01 -9.64
C VAL A 44 11.13 -16.44 -10.19
N GLY A 45 10.48 -16.64 -11.35
CA GLY A 45 10.42 -17.95 -12.02
C GLY A 45 11.77 -18.49 -12.49
N GLU A 46 12.68 -17.64 -12.98
CA GLU A 46 13.92 -18.11 -13.63
C GLU A 46 15.20 -18.00 -12.76
N ARG A 47 15.18 -17.29 -11.61
CA ARG A 47 16.35 -17.17 -10.71
C ARG A 47 16.24 -17.91 -9.37
N VAL A 48 15.14 -18.59 -9.10
CA VAL A 48 14.98 -19.40 -7.87
C VAL A 48 15.38 -20.86 -8.14
N GLY A 49 16.59 -21.03 -8.70
CA GLY A 49 17.30 -22.29 -8.71
C GLY A 49 18.08 -22.46 -7.41
N ASP A 50 17.39 -22.94 -6.37
CA ASP A 50 17.91 -23.82 -5.31
C ASP A 50 19.08 -23.39 -4.38
N ALA A 51 19.63 -22.16 -4.42
CA ALA A 51 20.75 -21.83 -3.51
C ALA A 51 20.95 -20.36 -3.06
N ILE A 52 20.10 -19.39 -3.43
CA ILE A 52 20.30 -17.96 -3.07
C ILE A 52 19.09 -17.37 -2.29
N VAL A 53 18.19 -18.21 -1.76
CA VAL A 53 16.90 -17.78 -1.19
C VAL A 53 16.94 -17.40 0.30
N ARG A 54 18.09 -17.49 0.99
CA ARG A 54 18.15 -17.28 2.46
C ARG A 54 18.78 -15.97 2.94
N SER A 55 18.93 -14.99 2.07
CA SER A 55 19.40 -13.66 2.48
C SER A 55 18.66 -12.60 1.69
N TYR A 56 17.43 -12.31 2.12
CA TYR A 56 16.80 -11.08 1.68
C TYR A 56 17.69 -9.92 2.13
N SER A 57 18.29 -9.22 1.17
CA SER A 57 19.05 -8.01 1.50
C SER A 57 18.13 -7.03 2.23
N PRO A 58 18.62 -6.23 3.19
CA PRO A 58 17.80 -5.21 3.86
C PRO A 58 17.06 -4.30 2.87
N LEU A 59 17.69 -4.00 1.73
CA LEU A 59 17.09 -3.24 0.64
C LEU A 59 15.89 -3.95 0.01
N PHE A 60 15.99 -5.27 -0.22
CA PHE A 60 14.87 -6.05 -0.73
C PHE A 60 13.72 -6.08 0.27
N LEU A 61 14.00 -6.35 1.55
CA LEU A 61 12.97 -6.39 2.59
C LEU A 61 12.25 -5.04 2.69
N SER A 62 12.99 -3.93 2.69
CA SER A 62 12.40 -2.58 2.72
C SER A 62 11.47 -2.30 1.53
N TRP A 63 11.91 -2.63 0.31
CA TRP A 63 11.06 -2.49 -0.88
C TRP A 63 9.84 -3.40 -0.82
N TYR A 64 10.04 -4.66 -0.42
CA TYR A 64 8.98 -5.65 -0.30
C TYR A 64 7.92 -5.25 0.73
N THR A 65 8.33 -4.77 1.91
CA THR A 65 7.41 -4.33 2.97
C THR A 65 6.68 -3.05 2.57
N THR A 66 7.36 -2.12 1.89
CA THR A 66 6.73 -0.91 1.36
C THR A 66 5.63 -1.27 0.36
N TYR A 67 5.89 -2.21 -0.55
CA TYR A 67 4.91 -2.70 -1.51
C TYR A 67 3.72 -3.37 -0.82
N LEU A 68 3.98 -4.30 0.11
CA LEU A 68 2.93 -5.01 0.84
C LEU A 68 2.05 -4.05 1.66
N PHE A 69 2.63 -3.11 2.41
CA PHE A 69 1.83 -2.11 3.12
C PHE A 69 1.11 -1.14 2.20
N GLY A 70 1.71 -0.81 1.05
CA GLY A 70 1.04 -0.08 -0.02
C GLY A 70 -0.25 -0.75 -0.44
N MET A 71 -0.24 -2.07 -0.66
CA MET A 71 -1.42 -2.88 -0.97
C MET A 71 -2.39 -3.00 0.21
N ALA A 72 -1.86 -3.18 1.43
CA ALA A 72 -2.66 -3.43 2.63
C ALA A 72 -3.41 -2.21 3.12
N PHE A 73 -2.82 -1.01 3.02
CA PHE A 73 -3.38 0.19 3.62
C PHE A 73 -3.71 1.28 2.59
N GLY A 74 -3.14 1.20 1.39
CA GLY A 74 -3.48 2.07 0.28
C GLY A 74 -4.28 1.33 -0.79
N ALA A 75 -5.36 1.93 -1.25
CA ALA A 75 -5.93 1.61 -2.55
C ALA A 75 -5.53 2.77 -3.46
N GLY A 76 -4.60 2.56 -4.40
CA GLY A 76 -4.04 3.66 -5.21
C GLY A 76 -3.30 4.73 -4.39
N ALA A 77 -2.68 4.36 -3.26
CA ALA A 77 -2.04 5.26 -2.29
C ALA A 77 -2.97 6.20 -1.49
N TYR A 78 -4.29 6.02 -1.60
CA TYR A 78 -5.28 6.76 -0.81
C TYR A 78 -5.92 5.88 0.26
N GLN A 79 -6.31 6.52 1.35
CA GLN A 79 -7.20 5.96 2.34
C GLN A 79 -8.63 6.34 1.96
N ILE A 80 -9.42 5.33 1.59
CA ILE A 80 -10.85 5.46 1.34
C ILE A 80 -11.60 4.65 2.39
N GLY A 81 -12.63 5.24 2.99
CA GLY A 81 -13.45 4.62 4.03
C GLY A 81 -13.01 4.98 5.45
N GLU A 82 -13.93 4.76 6.39
CA GLU A 82 -13.73 4.97 7.83
C GLU A 82 -13.25 3.68 8.50
N GLY A 83 -12.70 3.82 9.70
CA GLY A 83 -11.74 2.92 10.34
C GLY A 83 -12.21 1.50 10.69
N TYR A 84 -11.29 0.79 11.34
CA TYR A 84 -11.50 -0.51 11.95
C TYR A 84 -11.61 -0.30 13.46
N GLU A 85 -12.36 -1.16 14.11
CA GLU A 85 -12.31 -1.38 15.55
C GLU A 85 -11.31 -2.50 15.92
N PRO A 86 -10.72 -2.48 17.13
CA PRO A 86 -9.86 -3.57 17.58
C PRO A 86 -10.56 -4.94 17.48
N GLY A 87 -9.87 -5.90 16.86
CA GLY A 87 -10.36 -7.24 16.54
C GLY A 87 -10.97 -7.35 15.14
N GLU A 88 -11.30 -6.25 14.45
CA GLU A 88 -11.87 -6.31 13.11
C GLU A 88 -10.85 -6.66 12.05
N TRP A 89 -11.29 -7.38 11.01
CA TRP A 89 -10.45 -7.77 9.89
C TRP A 89 -11.23 -7.77 8.58
N THR A 90 -10.50 -7.63 7.48
CA THR A 90 -10.98 -7.87 6.12
C THR A 90 -9.99 -8.68 5.32
N ARG A 91 -10.51 -9.49 4.39
CA ARG A 91 -9.76 -10.26 3.40
C ARG A 91 -10.21 -9.85 2.01
N TRP A 92 -9.24 -9.73 1.12
CA TRP A 92 -9.36 -9.23 -0.24
C TRP A 92 -8.74 -10.23 -1.19
N GLU A 93 -9.46 -10.58 -2.25
CA GLU A 93 -8.94 -11.41 -3.33
C GLU A 93 -8.61 -10.55 -4.54
N LEU A 94 -7.50 -10.87 -5.21
CA LEU A 94 -7.23 -10.35 -6.53
C LEU A 94 -8.19 -11.04 -7.52
N ALA A 95 -8.95 -10.25 -8.27
CA ALA A 95 -9.79 -10.78 -9.34
C ALA A 95 -8.89 -11.30 -10.46
N GLY A 96 -9.20 -12.48 -10.97
CA GLY A 96 -8.40 -13.14 -12.00
C GLY A 96 -8.61 -14.65 -12.01
N GLU A 97 -7.80 -15.33 -12.81
CA GLU A 97 -7.74 -16.79 -12.78
C GLU A 97 -7.04 -17.25 -11.49
N PRO A 98 -7.60 -18.25 -10.78
CA PRO A 98 -6.94 -18.81 -9.62
C PRO A 98 -5.67 -19.59 -10.04
N GLY A 99 -4.64 -19.50 -9.21
CA GLY A 99 -3.49 -20.38 -9.31
C GLY A 99 -3.81 -21.82 -8.85
N PRO A 100 -2.87 -22.77 -9.01
CA PRO A 100 -3.04 -24.17 -8.62
C PRO A 100 -3.34 -24.38 -7.12
N LYS A 101 -3.08 -23.41 -6.25
CA LYS A 101 -3.38 -23.47 -4.80
C LYS A 101 -4.59 -22.62 -4.40
N GLY A 102 -5.16 -21.86 -5.32
CA GLY A 102 -6.33 -21.01 -5.08
C GLY A 102 -6.11 -19.58 -5.61
N ARG A 103 -6.97 -18.67 -5.18
CA ARG A 103 -6.81 -17.23 -5.48
C ARG A 103 -5.83 -16.62 -4.50
N SER A 104 -4.94 -15.76 -5.01
CA SER A 104 -4.11 -14.92 -4.15
C SER A 104 -5.00 -13.95 -3.37
N TRP A 105 -4.70 -13.80 -2.08
CA TRP A 105 -5.46 -12.93 -1.20
C TRP A 105 -4.57 -12.19 -0.23
N MET A 106 -5.09 -11.06 0.24
CA MET A 106 -4.50 -10.24 1.28
C MET A 106 -5.52 -10.08 2.40
N GLU A 107 -5.09 -10.21 3.65
CA GLU A 107 -5.90 -9.93 4.82
C GLU A 107 -5.23 -8.85 5.65
N ARG A 108 -6.02 -7.92 6.18
CA ARG A 108 -5.57 -6.96 7.20
C ARG A 108 -6.50 -7.02 8.39
N ALA A 109 -5.94 -6.92 9.58
CA ALA A 109 -6.67 -6.94 10.83
C ALA A 109 -6.13 -5.88 11.78
N PHE A 110 -7.04 -5.13 12.40
CA PHE A 110 -6.69 -4.20 13.47
C PHE A 110 -6.67 -4.96 14.78
N LEU A 111 -5.48 -5.21 15.33
CA LEU A 111 -5.35 -6.09 16.50
C LEU A 111 -5.69 -5.35 17.81
N ALA A 112 -5.11 -4.17 17.99
CA ALA A 112 -5.27 -3.41 19.23
C ALA A 112 -4.90 -1.93 19.05
N ARG A 113 -5.52 -1.08 19.85
CA ARG A 113 -5.05 0.28 20.14
C ARG A 113 -4.49 0.32 21.56
N LEU A 114 -3.26 0.81 21.70
CA LEU A 114 -2.60 0.99 22.99
C LEU A 114 -3.05 2.30 23.66
N ASP A 115 -2.79 2.45 24.96
CA ASP A 115 -3.18 3.61 25.76
C ASP A 115 -2.62 4.94 25.23
N ASP A 116 -1.49 4.91 24.54
CA ASP A 116 -0.84 6.06 23.91
C ASP A 116 -1.26 6.29 22.45
N GLY A 117 -2.30 5.57 22.00
CA GLY A 117 -2.87 5.67 20.66
C GLY A 117 -2.11 4.90 19.58
N LYS A 118 -1.00 4.23 19.90
CA LYS A 118 -0.31 3.37 18.93
C LYS A 118 -1.20 2.18 18.54
N GLU A 119 -1.01 1.71 17.32
CA GLU A 119 -1.90 0.73 16.70
C GLU A 119 -1.14 -0.51 16.26
N TRP A 120 -1.54 -1.69 16.74
CA TRP A 120 -1.06 -2.96 16.25
C TRP A 120 -1.96 -3.46 15.11
N TRP A 121 -1.34 -3.79 14.00
CA TRP A 121 -2.00 -4.34 12.82
C TRP A 121 -1.34 -5.64 12.40
N ARG A 122 -2.15 -6.58 11.90
CA ARG A 122 -1.70 -7.79 11.22
C ARG A 122 -2.03 -7.69 9.75
N VAL A 123 -1.09 -8.07 8.89
CA VAL A 123 -1.30 -8.20 7.46
C VAL A 123 -0.82 -9.58 7.01
N LYS A 124 -1.59 -10.24 6.17
CA LYS A 124 -1.26 -11.55 5.60
C LYS A 124 -1.39 -11.50 4.08
N PHE A 125 -0.45 -12.12 3.38
CA PHE A 125 -0.47 -12.28 1.94
C PHE A 125 -0.33 -13.74 1.61
N PHE A 126 -1.31 -14.28 0.90
CA PHE A 126 -1.28 -15.62 0.37
C PHE A 126 -1.10 -15.56 -1.14
N ASP A 127 -0.15 -16.36 -1.63
CA ASP A 127 0.09 -16.54 -3.04
C ASP A 127 -0.61 -17.80 -3.55
N GLY A 128 -1.52 -17.61 -4.52
CA GLY A 128 -2.33 -18.69 -5.10
C GLY A 128 -1.56 -19.68 -5.97
N ASP A 129 -0.33 -19.33 -6.39
CA ASP A 129 0.51 -20.19 -7.22
C ASP A 129 1.38 -21.14 -6.39
N SER A 130 2.12 -20.60 -5.43
CA SER A 130 2.96 -21.37 -4.51
C SER A 130 2.17 -22.01 -3.36
N GLY A 131 1.12 -21.32 -2.89
CA GLY A 131 0.40 -21.66 -1.66
C GLY A 131 1.07 -21.09 -0.40
N ASP A 132 2.07 -20.25 -0.57
CA ASP A 132 2.82 -19.65 0.53
C ASP A 132 2.04 -18.50 1.19
N THR A 133 2.30 -18.27 2.48
CA THR A 133 1.74 -17.12 3.21
C THR A 133 2.85 -16.36 3.92
N VAL A 134 2.89 -15.06 3.70
CA VAL A 134 3.67 -14.12 4.52
C VAL A 134 2.73 -13.49 5.55
N THR A 135 3.14 -13.50 6.82
CA THR A 135 2.41 -12.83 7.91
C THR A 135 3.28 -11.72 8.49
N ILE A 136 2.70 -10.54 8.68
CA ILE A 136 3.37 -9.36 9.21
C ILE A 136 2.52 -8.80 10.35
N GLU A 137 3.16 -8.49 11.46
CA GLU A 137 2.56 -7.71 12.55
C GLU A 137 3.36 -6.45 12.79
N ALA A 138 2.68 -5.31 12.73
CA ALA A 138 3.30 -4.00 12.70
C ALA A 138 2.67 -3.07 13.74
N LEU A 139 3.54 -2.39 14.49
CA LEU A 139 3.15 -1.32 15.40
C LEU A 139 3.28 0.00 14.66
N PHE A 140 2.20 0.76 14.61
CA PHE A 140 2.17 2.08 14.02
C PHE A 140 1.99 3.15 15.08
N SER A 141 2.46 4.36 14.77
CA SER A 141 2.05 5.57 15.49
C SER A 141 0.54 5.81 15.33
N PRO A 142 -0.09 6.66 16.16
CA PRO A 142 -1.49 7.03 15.99
C PRO A 142 -1.80 7.43 14.53
N GLY A 143 -2.94 6.97 14.02
CA GLY A 143 -3.37 7.25 12.64
C GLY A 143 -2.53 6.57 11.55
N ARG A 144 -1.64 5.64 11.91
CA ARG A 144 -0.68 5.01 11.00
C ARG A 144 0.18 6.01 10.22
N GLU A 145 0.68 7.05 10.88
CA GLU A 145 1.61 8.01 10.25
C GLU A 145 3.02 7.42 10.05
N GLN A 146 3.48 6.56 10.97
CA GLN A 146 4.81 5.96 10.96
C GLN A 146 4.75 4.49 11.38
N LEU A 147 5.56 3.65 10.74
CA LEU A 147 5.87 2.30 11.20
C LEU A 147 6.93 2.39 12.31
N LEU A 148 6.69 1.75 13.45
CA LEU A 148 7.54 1.83 14.65
C LEU A 148 8.23 0.51 14.99
N ARG A 149 7.57 -0.61 14.68
CA ARG A 149 8.09 -1.97 14.91
C ARG A 149 7.42 -2.93 13.94
N MET A 150 8.13 -3.97 13.53
CA MET A 150 7.61 -5.00 12.64
C MET A 150 8.17 -6.38 13.02
N ARG A 151 7.26 -7.35 13.10
CA ARG A 151 7.60 -8.77 13.17
C ARG A 151 7.03 -9.46 11.93
N MET A 152 7.83 -10.31 11.29
CA MET A 152 7.45 -10.98 10.04
C MET A 152 7.70 -12.48 10.15
N GLN A 153 6.80 -13.26 9.56
CA GLN A 153 6.98 -14.67 9.30
C GLN A 153 6.90 -14.92 7.80
N LEU A 154 8.00 -15.40 7.24
CA LEU A 154 8.11 -15.87 5.86
C LEU A 154 7.70 -17.34 5.75
N PRO A 155 7.40 -17.85 4.54
CA PRO A 155 6.95 -19.21 4.34
C PRO A 155 8.00 -20.22 4.81
N GLY A 156 7.61 -21.11 5.74
CA GLY A 156 8.49 -22.15 6.28
C GLY A 156 9.53 -21.67 7.30
N GLU A 157 9.51 -20.39 7.69
CA GLU A 157 10.45 -19.80 8.66
C GLU A 157 9.74 -19.44 9.98
N GLU A 158 10.53 -19.20 11.03
CA GLU A 158 10.02 -18.72 12.32
C GLU A 158 9.75 -17.21 12.30
N PRO A 159 8.84 -16.69 13.14
CA PRO A 159 8.58 -15.25 13.22
C PRO A 159 9.76 -14.45 13.81
N GLU A 160 10.31 -13.50 13.06
CA GLU A 160 11.47 -12.69 13.45
C GLU A 160 11.17 -11.17 13.46
N GLU A 161 11.90 -10.44 14.30
CA GLU A 161 11.87 -8.97 14.30
C GLU A 161 12.60 -8.44 13.06
N VAL A 162 11.97 -7.52 12.35
CA VAL A 162 12.55 -6.87 11.17
C VAL A 162 12.89 -5.42 11.52
N PRO A 163 14.12 -4.96 11.24
CA PRO A 163 14.50 -3.56 11.43
C PRO A 163 13.55 -2.63 10.68
N VAL A 164 13.11 -1.57 11.36
CA VAL A 164 12.30 -0.50 10.78
C VAL A 164 13.14 0.77 10.72
N GLU A 165 13.26 1.33 9.52
CA GLU A 165 13.98 2.58 9.24
C GLU A 165 13.03 3.63 8.64
N GLU A 166 13.45 4.89 8.62
CA GLU A 166 12.72 5.95 7.91
C GLU A 166 12.51 5.56 6.45
N GLY A 167 11.26 5.67 5.96
CA GLY A 167 10.90 5.27 4.59
C GLY A 167 10.51 3.80 4.41
N THR A 168 10.58 2.96 5.46
CA THR A 168 10.07 1.56 5.40
C THR A 168 8.55 1.49 5.15
N TYR A 169 7.85 2.59 5.46
CA TYR A 169 6.41 2.73 5.29
C TYR A 169 6.09 4.15 4.81
N VAL A 170 5.17 4.24 3.86
CA VAL A 170 4.62 5.50 3.36
C VAL A 170 3.13 5.51 3.69
N PRO A 171 2.65 6.45 4.53
CA PRO A 171 1.25 6.50 4.90
C PRO A 171 0.35 6.81 3.69
N PRO A 172 -0.85 6.20 3.62
CA PRO A 172 -1.83 6.54 2.60
C PRO A 172 -2.32 7.98 2.79
N ARG A 173 -2.67 8.63 1.68
CA ARG A 173 -3.17 10.02 1.68
C ARG A 173 -4.68 10.04 1.88
N GLU A 174 -5.17 11.02 2.63
CA GLU A 174 -6.61 11.26 2.76
C GLU A 174 -7.10 12.13 1.60
N LEU A 175 -8.29 11.82 1.08
CA LEU A 175 -8.99 12.67 0.12
C LEU A 175 -9.88 13.66 0.84
N THR A 176 -10.01 14.88 0.30
CA THR A 176 -10.95 15.86 0.83
C THR A 176 -12.39 15.47 0.49
N GLU A 177 -13.34 15.98 1.28
CA GLU A 177 -14.77 15.77 1.03
C GLU A 177 -15.18 16.27 -0.37
N GLU A 178 -14.69 17.44 -0.79
CA GLU A 178 -14.99 17.99 -2.12
C GLU A 178 -14.41 17.13 -3.25
N SER A 179 -13.27 16.48 -3.01
CA SER A 179 -12.65 15.57 -3.97
C SER A 179 -13.48 14.29 -4.12
N LEU A 180 -13.95 13.72 -3.01
CA LEU A 180 -14.86 12.57 -3.01
C LEU A 180 -16.19 12.89 -3.67
N GLU A 181 -16.80 14.03 -3.35
CA GLU A 181 -18.06 14.45 -3.99
C GLU A 181 -17.89 14.69 -5.49
N GLY A 182 -16.75 15.26 -5.92
CA GLY A 182 -16.43 15.45 -7.34
C GLY A 182 -16.21 14.14 -8.11
N ALA A 183 -15.77 13.08 -7.43
CA ALA A 183 -15.51 11.77 -8.01
C ALA A 183 -16.70 10.80 -7.89
N LYS A 184 -17.76 11.17 -7.17
CA LYS A 184 -18.93 10.32 -6.94
C LYS A 184 -19.68 10.07 -8.24
N VAL A 185 -19.73 8.80 -8.65
CA VAL A 185 -20.48 8.35 -9.83
C VAL A 185 -21.95 8.13 -9.47
N GLY A 186 -22.21 7.49 -8.34
CA GLY A 186 -23.56 7.16 -7.89
C GLY A 186 -23.59 6.10 -6.79
N ALA A 187 -24.78 5.57 -6.52
CA ALA A 187 -24.99 4.41 -5.66
C ALA A 187 -25.42 3.20 -6.50
N GLU A 188 -24.85 2.03 -6.24
CA GLU A 188 -25.18 0.80 -6.96
C GLU A 188 -25.04 -0.45 -6.07
N SER A 189 -25.70 -1.53 -6.47
CA SER A 189 -25.56 -2.82 -5.80
C SER A 189 -24.39 -3.59 -6.40
N VAL A 190 -23.46 -4.02 -5.55
CA VAL A 190 -22.20 -4.67 -5.93
C VAL A 190 -22.15 -6.06 -5.30
N THR A 191 -21.93 -7.08 -6.12
CA THR A 191 -21.68 -8.45 -5.64
C THR A 191 -20.20 -8.77 -5.73
N VAL A 192 -19.62 -9.20 -4.61
CA VAL A 192 -18.24 -9.66 -4.41
C VAL A 192 -18.27 -11.01 -3.67
N PRO A 193 -17.14 -11.72 -3.50
CA PRO A 193 -17.17 -13.03 -2.84
C PRO A 193 -17.72 -12.99 -1.40
N ALA A 194 -17.53 -11.88 -0.66
CA ALA A 194 -18.09 -11.69 0.68
C ALA A 194 -19.62 -11.48 0.71
N GLY A 195 -20.27 -11.24 -0.43
CA GLY A 195 -21.71 -11.01 -0.51
C GLY A 195 -22.11 -9.88 -1.46
N THR A 196 -23.36 -9.44 -1.34
CA THR A 196 -23.91 -8.31 -2.11
C THR A 196 -24.12 -7.11 -1.18
N PHE A 197 -23.66 -5.94 -1.62
CA PHE A 197 -23.66 -4.71 -0.84
C PHE A 197 -24.27 -3.56 -1.65
N ASP A 198 -25.01 -2.68 -0.99
CA ASP A 198 -25.35 -1.37 -1.56
C ASP A 198 -24.17 -0.42 -1.30
N ALA A 199 -23.54 0.05 -2.37
CA ALA A 199 -22.28 0.79 -2.30
C ALA A 199 -22.36 2.13 -3.04
N ILE A 200 -21.60 3.11 -2.54
CA ILE A 200 -21.30 4.35 -3.26
C ILE A 200 -20.06 4.10 -4.13
N HIS A 201 -20.18 4.41 -5.41
CA HIS A 201 -19.11 4.29 -6.39
C HIS A 201 -18.41 5.66 -6.59
N TYR A 202 -17.11 5.69 -6.34
CA TYR A 202 -16.21 6.81 -6.65
C TYR A 202 -15.28 6.44 -7.79
N ARG A 203 -15.09 7.36 -8.75
CA ARG A 203 -14.15 7.20 -9.86
C ARG A 203 -13.29 8.44 -10.04
N PHE A 204 -11.98 8.23 -9.96
CA PHE A 204 -10.97 9.24 -10.20
C PHE A 204 -10.25 8.95 -11.51
N GLY A 205 -10.07 9.98 -12.33
CA GLY A 205 -9.21 9.90 -13.51
C GLY A 205 -7.78 10.30 -13.13
N THR A 206 -6.81 9.52 -13.56
CA THR A 206 -5.39 9.88 -13.51
C THR A 206 -4.94 10.26 -14.92
N PRO A 207 -4.73 11.55 -15.23
CA PRO A 207 -4.37 12.00 -16.57
C PRO A 207 -3.16 11.23 -17.11
N GLY A 208 -3.38 10.44 -18.16
CA GLY A 208 -2.35 9.64 -18.82
C GLY A 208 -1.98 8.31 -18.13
N ARG A 209 -2.62 7.94 -17.01
CA ARG A 209 -2.41 6.65 -16.32
C ARG A 209 -3.69 5.81 -16.16
N GLY A 210 -4.87 6.38 -16.39
CA GLY A 210 -6.13 5.63 -16.46
C GLY A 210 -7.13 6.06 -15.39
N THR A 211 -7.71 5.11 -14.66
CA THR A 211 -8.71 5.41 -13.61
C THR A 211 -8.52 4.56 -12.35
N TRP A 212 -8.94 5.13 -11.23
CA TRP A 212 -9.09 4.43 -9.95
C TRP A 212 -10.55 4.49 -9.52
N GLU A 213 -11.12 3.35 -9.20
CA GLU A 213 -12.52 3.18 -8.84
C GLU A 213 -12.64 2.47 -7.49
N TRP A 214 -13.48 3.01 -6.61
CA TRP A 214 -13.78 2.43 -5.29
C TRP A 214 -15.28 2.28 -5.12
N TRP A 215 -15.69 1.13 -4.58
CA TRP A 215 -17.04 0.89 -4.10
C TRP A 215 -17.01 0.80 -2.59
N VAL A 216 -17.76 1.68 -1.93
CA VAL A 216 -17.75 1.86 -0.47
C VAL A 216 -19.14 1.57 0.08
N ALA A 217 -19.24 0.63 1.01
CA ALA A 217 -20.47 0.22 1.67
C ALA A 217 -20.35 0.35 3.20
N ASP A 218 -21.48 0.54 3.87
CA ASP A 218 -21.53 0.57 5.33
C ASP A 218 -21.53 -0.84 5.93
N GLY A 219 -21.12 -0.97 7.19
CA GLY A 219 -21.13 -2.26 7.90
C GLY A 219 -19.97 -3.21 7.54
N VAL A 220 -18.99 -2.74 6.77
CA VAL A 220 -17.74 -3.43 6.48
C VAL A 220 -16.58 -2.64 7.09
N PRO A 221 -15.66 -3.26 7.85
CA PRO A 221 -14.48 -2.57 8.37
C PRO A 221 -13.62 -1.96 7.25
N GLY A 222 -13.33 -0.67 7.32
CA GLY A 222 -12.66 0.05 6.22
C GLY A 222 -13.58 0.43 5.05
N ARG A 223 -14.86 0.03 5.07
CA ARG A 223 -15.97 0.35 4.16
C ARG A 223 -15.80 0.00 2.68
N VAL A 224 -14.60 -0.09 2.13
CA VAL A 224 -14.39 -0.50 0.75
C VAL A 224 -14.86 -1.96 0.61
N VAL A 225 -15.54 -2.28 -0.49
CA VAL A 225 -15.94 -3.66 -0.86
C VAL A 225 -15.33 -4.10 -2.20
N ARG A 226 -14.98 -3.14 -3.06
CA ARG A 226 -14.24 -3.37 -4.31
C ARG A 226 -13.32 -2.19 -4.59
N TYR A 227 -12.14 -2.48 -5.09
CA TYR A 227 -11.23 -1.51 -5.68
C TYR A 227 -10.84 -1.96 -7.07
N LYS A 228 -10.75 -1.03 -8.02
CA LYS A 228 -10.32 -1.31 -9.38
C LYS A 228 -9.41 -0.19 -9.87
N GLU A 229 -8.31 -0.57 -10.49
CA GLU A 229 -7.48 0.31 -11.29
C GLU A 229 -7.56 -0.15 -12.74
N THR A 230 -7.67 0.80 -13.65
CA THR A 230 -7.59 0.54 -15.09
C THR A 230 -6.42 1.31 -15.67
N GLY A 231 -5.58 0.65 -16.44
CA GLY A 231 -4.47 1.28 -17.16
C GLY A 231 -4.94 2.23 -18.26
N ALA A 232 -4.01 3.04 -18.79
CA ALA A 232 -4.29 3.93 -19.91
C ALA A 232 -4.36 3.13 -21.21
N ARG A 233 -5.57 2.72 -21.60
CA ARG A 233 -5.79 2.13 -22.93
C ARG A 233 -5.46 3.17 -24.01
N ASP A 234 -4.52 2.86 -24.90
CA ASP A 234 -4.16 3.60 -26.14
C ASP A 234 -2.87 4.47 -26.17
N ARG A 235 -1.89 4.27 -25.28
CA ARG A 235 -0.50 4.72 -25.55
C ARG A 235 0.44 3.52 -25.57
N GLU A 236 1.34 3.48 -26.56
CA GLU A 236 2.53 2.64 -26.47
C GLU A 236 3.19 2.92 -25.11
N ALA A 237 3.22 1.91 -24.24
CA ALA A 237 3.96 1.98 -23.00
C ALA A 237 5.41 2.42 -23.32
N PRO A 238 6.01 3.34 -22.54
CA PRO A 238 7.45 3.60 -22.67
C PRO A 238 8.23 2.28 -22.62
N GLU A 239 9.27 2.15 -23.43
CA GLU A 239 10.12 0.95 -23.45
C GLU A 239 10.59 0.61 -22.01
N GLY A 240 10.15 -0.54 -21.48
CA GLY A 240 10.40 -0.99 -20.10
C GLY A 240 9.28 -0.73 -19.08
N ALA A 241 8.14 -0.16 -19.49
CA ALA A 241 6.90 -0.05 -18.73
C ALA A 241 5.82 -1.04 -19.20
N GLU A 242 6.22 -2.02 -20.03
CA GLU A 242 5.42 -3.17 -20.43
C GLU A 242 4.92 -3.88 -19.14
N GLY A 243 3.61 -4.18 -19.08
CA GLY A 243 2.95 -4.75 -17.88
C GLY A 243 2.37 -3.77 -16.85
N LEU A 244 2.52 -2.44 -17.01
CA LEU A 244 1.85 -1.44 -16.15
C LEU A 244 0.44 -1.03 -16.64
N ASP A 245 0.03 -1.52 -17.81
CA ASP A 245 -1.27 -1.25 -18.43
C ASP A 245 -2.34 -2.30 -18.05
N GLU A 246 -2.09 -3.08 -16.99
CA GLU A 246 -3.01 -4.12 -16.56
C GLU A 246 -4.11 -3.55 -15.67
N ASP A 247 -5.36 -3.79 -16.10
CA ASP A 247 -6.51 -3.59 -15.23
C ASP A 247 -6.42 -4.60 -14.08
N TRP A 248 -6.42 -4.12 -12.84
CA TRP A 248 -6.47 -4.99 -11.67
C TRP A 248 -7.63 -4.62 -10.76
N THR A 249 -8.18 -5.63 -10.08
CA THR A 249 -9.35 -5.48 -9.21
C THR A 249 -9.13 -6.27 -7.94
N LEU A 250 -9.38 -5.64 -6.80
CA LEU A 250 -9.51 -6.31 -5.50
C LEU A 250 -10.97 -6.36 -5.09
N GLU A 251 -11.41 -7.53 -4.65
CA GLU A 251 -12.76 -7.74 -4.16
C GLU A 251 -12.73 -8.25 -2.73
N LEU A 252 -13.62 -7.71 -1.90
CA LEU A 252 -13.79 -8.17 -0.53
C LEU A 252 -14.25 -9.64 -0.55
N ALA A 253 -13.44 -10.50 0.03
CA ALA A 253 -13.66 -11.94 0.11
C ALA A 253 -14.15 -12.40 1.48
N GLY A 254 -13.86 -11.62 2.53
CA GLY A 254 -14.39 -11.87 3.87
C GLY A 254 -14.09 -10.71 4.80
N TYR A 255 -14.82 -10.65 5.91
CA TYR A 255 -14.60 -9.70 6.99
C TYR A 255 -15.22 -10.22 8.27
N GLY A 256 -14.80 -9.68 9.41
CA GLY A 256 -15.34 -10.06 10.71
C GLY A 256 -14.61 -9.44 11.87
N ASP A 257 -14.80 -10.02 13.04
CA ASP A 257 -14.20 -9.62 14.31
C ASP A 257 -13.30 -10.74 14.90
N GLY A 258 -12.78 -10.50 16.10
CA GLY A 258 -12.04 -11.49 16.88
C GLY A 258 -10.63 -11.81 16.39
N ALA A 259 -10.05 -10.98 15.51
CA ALA A 259 -8.66 -11.13 15.09
C ALA A 259 -7.70 -11.01 16.28
N LYS A 260 -6.63 -11.82 16.26
CA LYS A 260 -5.61 -11.89 17.31
C LYS A 260 -4.21 -11.86 16.70
N SER A 261 -3.23 -11.58 17.55
CA SER A 261 -1.84 -11.78 17.14
C SER A 261 -1.59 -13.27 16.84
N GLU A 262 -0.92 -13.52 15.71
CA GLU A 262 -0.38 -14.81 15.28
C GLU A 262 1.15 -14.86 15.48
N LEU A 263 1.82 -13.70 15.57
CA LEU A 263 3.28 -13.63 15.76
C LEU A 263 3.69 -13.27 17.20
N GLY A 264 2.76 -13.25 18.14
CA GLY A 264 3.01 -13.03 19.57
C GLY A 264 3.48 -11.61 19.90
N VAL A 265 2.95 -10.59 19.23
CA VAL A 265 3.19 -9.17 19.58
C VAL A 265 2.24 -8.65 20.65
N LEU A 266 1.17 -9.40 20.91
CA LEU A 266 0.17 -9.16 21.96
C LEU A 266 -0.04 -10.48 22.71
N ASP A 267 -0.08 -10.41 24.05
CA ASP A 267 -0.30 -11.54 24.94
C ASP A 267 -1.79 -11.96 25.03
#